data_AF-A0A1V6T8N6-F1
#
_entry.id   AF-A0A1V6T8N6-F1
#
_cell.length_a   1.000
_cell.length_b   1.000
_cell.length_c   1.000
_cell.angle_alpha   90.00
_cell.angle_beta   90.00
_cell.angle_gamma   90.00
#
_symmetry.space_group_name_H-M   'P 1'
#
loop_
_entity.id
_entity.type
_entity.pdbx_description
1 polymer ?
#
loop_
_entity_poly.entity_id
_entity_poly.type
_entity_poly.pdbx_seq_one_letter_code
_entity_poly.pdbx_strand_id
1 'polypeptide(L)'
;MSLDNPRGVIITIRRAEDDCRNPCIFRWDILRDGWGPSGFMLFQHTSDGLKKVEGKHNSPPPQTFKLTGYEVETEELLPGQTLRRNIGHPYSFWDHLIAGERYELFWPGAQYALWAWGTLREHWDQEIGVNLRLSRVIIPRGACCSLTCVEDEGLSISEPDDPRVEKSERIPGTPYISVFLESPSAISKTERLHIIVNITYDGLTNEDCEAIYADAKPIIIHDYPFSRDNFRLQRRCHDYDPLKNSDDDPPQWKSYFDDERNEGWMIVEEPDVEVNVTDSMFFRSLQPGESLIRRVSLGFTDLHTDTVVGDTYRYEYWGGCID
;
A
#
# COMPACT_ATOMS: atom_id res chain seq x y z
N MET A 1 -9.30 0.45 -11.89
CA MET A 1 -10.29 1.41 -11.34
C MET A 1 -10.24 2.71 -12.15
N SER A 2 -11.38 3.32 -12.48
CA SER A 2 -11.41 4.56 -13.28
C SER A 2 -11.07 5.79 -12.41
N LEU A 3 -10.23 6.69 -12.94
CA LEU A 3 -9.96 8.03 -12.41
C LEU A 3 -11.22 8.89 -12.24
N ASP A 4 -12.34 8.50 -12.85
CA ASP A 4 -13.58 9.27 -12.85
C ASP A 4 -14.42 9.09 -11.58
N ASN A 5 -14.09 8.13 -10.70
CA ASN A 5 -14.82 7.93 -9.44
C ASN A 5 -13.95 7.34 -8.31
N PRO A 6 -12.98 8.09 -7.76
CA PRO A 6 -12.12 7.59 -6.70
C PRO A 6 -12.88 7.41 -5.38
N ARG A 7 -12.75 6.23 -4.76
CA ARG A 7 -13.26 5.95 -3.41
C ARG A 7 -12.46 6.62 -2.28
N GLY A 8 -11.59 7.60 -2.60
CA GLY A 8 -10.70 8.25 -1.65
C GLY A 8 -10.22 9.62 -2.14
N VAL A 9 -9.36 10.27 -1.35
CA VAL A 9 -8.83 11.60 -1.68
C VAL A 9 -7.60 11.46 -2.58
N ILE A 10 -7.65 12.04 -3.78
CA ILE A 10 -6.47 12.12 -4.65
C ILE A 10 -5.71 13.41 -4.36
N ILE A 11 -4.42 13.28 -4.08
CA ILE A 11 -3.48 14.40 -4.03
C ILE A 11 -2.61 14.42 -5.28
N THR A 12 -2.06 15.59 -5.55
CA THR A 12 -1.15 15.82 -6.66
C THR A 12 0.01 16.67 -6.16
N ILE A 13 1.20 16.09 -6.12
CA ILE A 13 2.44 16.76 -5.71
C ILE A 13 3.25 17.00 -6.97
N ARG A 14 3.54 18.27 -7.28
CA ARG A 14 4.30 18.63 -8.47
C ARG A 14 5.64 19.21 -8.08
N ARG A 15 6.71 18.70 -8.69
CA ARG A 15 7.98 19.42 -8.70
C ARG A 15 7.91 20.55 -9.72
N ALA A 16 8.19 21.77 -9.27
CA ALA A 16 8.23 22.93 -10.16
C ALA A 16 9.28 22.76 -11.27
N GLU A 17 9.04 23.38 -12.41
CA GLU A 17 10.06 23.52 -13.44
C GLU A 17 11.02 24.64 -13.01
N ASP A 18 12.31 24.36 -13.03
CA ASP A 18 13.38 25.26 -12.63
C ASP A 18 14.64 25.03 -13.47
N ASP A 19 15.67 25.84 -13.27
CA ASP A 19 16.95 25.70 -13.98
C ASP A 19 17.77 24.47 -13.51
N CYS A 20 17.32 23.77 -12.47
CA CYS A 20 17.99 22.61 -11.91
C CYS A 20 17.53 21.33 -12.59
N ARG A 21 18.36 20.78 -13.48
CA ARG A 21 18.03 19.52 -14.19
C ARG A 21 18.06 18.27 -13.31
N ASN A 22 18.61 18.35 -12.12
CA ASN A 22 18.75 17.18 -11.25
C ASN A 22 17.36 16.74 -10.75
N PRO A 23 17.07 15.43 -10.69
CA PRO A 23 15.88 14.93 -10.01
C PRO A 23 15.88 15.32 -8.52
N CYS A 24 14.69 15.37 -7.94
CA CYS A 24 14.47 15.58 -6.52
C CYS A 24 13.93 14.30 -5.91
N ILE A 25 14.69 13.72 -4.97
CA ILE A 25 14.19 12.66 -4.12
C ILE A 25 13.31 13.28 -3.05
N PHE A 26 12.13 12.73 -2.87
CA PHE A 26 11.15 13.21 -1.93
C PHE A 26 10.49 12.02 -1.23
N ARG A 27 10.72 11.87 0.08
CA ARG A 27 9.96 10.92 0.89
C ARG A 27 8.64 11.57 1.29
N TRP A 28 7.50 10.92 1.16
CA TRP A 28 6.24 11.39 1.70
C TRP A 28 5.30 10.22 1.99
N ASP A 29 4.96 10.05 3.27
CA ASP A 29 4.12 8.97 3.75
C ASP A 29 2.71 9.48 4.06
N ILE A 30 1.71 8.76 3.54
CA ILE A 30 0.30 9.06 3.71
C ILE A 30 -0.07 9.16 5.19
N LEU A 31 0.43 8.26 6.04
CA LEU A 31 -0.01 8.16 7.43
C LEU A 31 0.62 9.22 8.34
N ARG A 32 1.88 9.60 8.08
CA ARG A 32 2.62 10.56 8.91
C ARG A 32 2.68 11.96 8.32
N ASP A 33 2.79 12.09 7.00
CA ASP A 33 2.88 13.39 6.33
C ASP A 33 1.51 13.88 5.86
N GLY A 34 0.66 12.98 5.35
CA GLY A 34 -0.70 13.29 4.93
C GLY A 34 -1.68 13.42 6.09
N TRP A 35 -1.83 12.36 6.89
CA TRP A 35 -2.78 12.28 8.00
C TRP A 35 -2.17 12.52 9.38
N GLY A 36 -0.87 12.80 9.45
CA GLY A 36 -0.20 13.08 10.71
C GLY A 36 -0.52 14.48 11.27
N PRO A 37 0.08 14.84 12.42
CA PRO A 37 -0.25 16.07 13.15
C PRO A 37 0.00 17.37 12.38
N SER A 38 0.90 17.33 11.40
CA SER A 38 1.27 18.46 10.54
C SER A 38 0.67 18.36 9.13
N GLY A 39 -0.19 17.36 8.89
CA GLY A 39 -0.75 17.05 7.59
C GLY A 39 -2.03 17.83 7.27
N PHE A 40 -2.94 17.18 6.55
CA PHE A 40 -4.24 17.75 6.20
C PHE A 40 -5.09 18.04 7.43
N MET A 41 -5.82 19.15 7.35
CA MET A 41 -6.84 19.56 8.32
C MET A 41 -8.23 19.32 7.74
N LEU A 42 -9.17 18.93 8.60
CA LEU A 42 -10.57 18.76 8.21
C LEU A 42 -11.46 19.80 8.92
N PHE A 43 -12.39 20.39 8.19
CA PHE A 43 -13.36 21.35 8.69
C PHE A 43 -14.77 20.88 8.35
N GLN A 44 -15.68 20.83 9.32
CA GLN A 44 -17.09 20.56 9.09
C GLN A 44 -17.82 21.86 8.73
N HIS A 45 -18.72 21.81 7.75
CA HIS A 45 -19.68 22.89 7.53
C HIS A 45 -20.78 22.83 8.59
N THR A 46 -20.94 23.90 9.35
CA THR A 46 -22.05 24.08 10.29
C THR A 46 -22.84 25.34 9.94
N SER A 47 -23.98 25.54 10.61
CA SER A 47 -24.77 26.78 10.49
C SER A 47 -23.96 28.04 10.83
N ASP A 48 -22.94 27.90 11.67
CA ASP A 48 -22.11 28.99 12.16
C ASP A 48 -20.82 29.17 11.34
N GLY A 49 -20.63 28.37 10.27
CA GLY A 49 -19.47 28.40 9.39
C GLY A 49 -18.62 27.13 9.44
N LEU A 50 -17.33 27.25 9.13
CA LEU A 50 -16.41 26.11 9.14
C LEU A 50 -15.88 25.86 10.55
N LYS A 51 -16.15 24.68 11.09
CA LYS A 51 -15.64 24.21 12.39
C LYS A 51 -14.54 23.18 12.18
N LYS A 52 -13.34 23.44 12.72
CA LYS A 52 -12.23 22.48 12.66
C LYS A 52 -12.61 21.19 13.40
N VAL A 53 -12.34 20.05 12.77
CA VAL A 53 -12.48 18.71 13.35
C VAL A 53 -11.14 18.31 13.96
N GLU A 54 -11.15 17.83 15.20
CA GLU A 54 -9.94 17.33 15.85
C GLU A 54 -9.75 15.85 15.54
N GLY A 55 -8.58 15.50 15.00
CA GLY A 55 -8.25 14.14 14.58
C GLY A 55 -7.40 13.38 15.60
N LYS A 56 -7.50 12.05 15.59
CA LYS A 56 -6.55 11.14 16.24
C LYS A 56 -5.42 10.85 15.26
N HIS A 57 -4.41 11.72 15.27
CA HIS A 57 -3.28 11.63 14.37
C HIS A 57 -2.30 10.52 14.77
N ASN A 58 -1.62 9.95 13.77
CA ASN A 58 -0.47 9.07 13.98
C ASN A 58 0.75 9.85 14.49
N SER A 59 1.85 9.14 14.74
CA SER A 59 3.13 9.78 15.06
C SER A 59 3.59 10.73 13.95
N PRO A 60 4.31 11.82 14.27
CA PRO A 60 4.87 12.71 13.27
C PRO A 60 5.90 11.99 12.37
N PRO A 61 6.21 12.55 11.19
CA PRO A 61 7.24 11.99 10.33
C PRO A 61 8.61 12.01 11.03
N PRO A 62 9.50 11.06 10.68
CA PRO A 62 10.83 11.04 11.26
C PRO A 62 11.65 12.26 10.81
N GLN A 63 12.70 12.60 11.56
CA GLN A 63 13.58 13.72 11.20
C GLN A 63 14.62 13.33 10.15
N THR A 64 14.98 12.05 10.12
CA THR A 64 15.89 11.45 9.15
C THR A 64 15.36 10.09 8.71
N PHE A 65 15.81 9.66 7.55
CA PHE A 65 15.40 8.43 6.92
C PHE A 65 16.59 7.88 6.13
N LYS A 66 16.95 6.62 6.36
CA LYS A 66 18.01 5.95 5.60
C LYS A 66 17.37 5.31 4.38
N LEU A 67 17.78 5.74 3.19
CA LEU A 67 17.32 5.17 1.95
C LEU A 67 17.94 3.78 1.79
N THR A 68 17.15 2.72 1.99
CA THR A 68 17.63 1.34 1.78
C THR A 68 17.33 0.80 0.38
N GLY A 69 16.72 1.66 -0.43
CA GLY A 69 16.48 1.55 -1.86
C GLY A 69 15.16 2.24 -2.24
N TYR A 70 14.47 1.80 -3.30
CA TYR A 70 13.12 2.24 -3.62
C TYR A 70 12.10 1.68 -2.62
N GLU A 71 11.58 2.61 -1.81
CA GLU A 71 10.55 2.35 -0.83
C GLU A 71 9.28 3.08 -1.29
N VAL A 72 8.09 2.54 -1.01
CA VAL A 72 6.85 3.09 -1.58
C VAL A 72 6.58 4.54 -1.16
N GLU A 73 7.14 4.94 -0.02
CA GLU A 73 7.03 6.30 0.50
C GLU A 73 8.05 7.26 -0.12
N THR A 74 8.92 6.83 -1.06
CA THR A 74 10.01 7.65 -1.62
C THR A 74 9.92 7.75 -3.13
N GLU A 75 9.93 8.98 -3.61
CA GLU A 75 9.73 9.31 -5.02
C GLU A 75 10.93 10.03 -5.60
N GLU A 76 11.16 9.88 -6.90
CA GLU A 76 12.12 10.66 -7.66
C GLU A 76 11.38 11.52 -8.69
N LEU A 77 11.47 12.85 -8.56
CA LEU A 77 10.74 13.78 -9.43
C LEU A 77 11.69 14.66 -10.25
N LEU A 78 11.62 14.54 -11.56
CA LEU A 78 12.24 15.45 -12.53
C LEU A 78 11.53 16.83 -12.54
N PRO A 79 12.17 17.87 -13.09
CA PRO A 79 11.54 19.19 -13.14
C PRO A 79 10.23 19.12 -13.93
N GLY A 80 9.17 19.70 -13.38
CA GLY A 80 7.84 19.67 -13.99
C GLY A 80 7.04 18.38 -13.78
N GLN A 81 7.66 17.29 -13.32
CA GLN A 81 6.94 16.04 -13.05
C GLN A 81 5.98 16.16 -11.87
N THR A 82 4.96 15.32 -11.94
CA THR A 82 3.84 15.31 -11.01
C THR A 82 3.58 13.91 -10.52
N LEU A 83 3.57 13.77 -9.21
CA LEU A 83 3.13 12.59 -8.48
C LEU A 83 1.63 12.70 -8.19
N ARG A 84 0.85 11.67 -8.50
CA ARG A 84 -0.54 11.54 -8.03
C ARG A 84 -0.66 10.34 -7.10
N ARG A 85 -1.31 10.54 -5.97
CA ARG A 85 -1.51 9.51 -4.94
C ARG A 85 -2.95 9.57 -4.45
N ASN A 86 -3.60 8.41 -4.33
CA ASN A 86 -4.80 8.29 -3.53
C ASN A 86 -4.36 8.11 -2.07
N ILE A 87 -4.70 9.06 -1.21
CA ILE A 87 -4.35 9.01 0.21
C ILE A 87 -5.43 8.32 1.05
N GLY A 88 -6.38 7.67 0.38
CA GLY A 88 -7.47 6.93 0.98
C GLY A 88 -8.43 7.86 1.72
N HIS A 89 -9.01 7.32 2.78
CA HIS A 89 -9.95 8.04 3.64
C HIS A 89 -9.26 8.93 4.66
N PRO A 90 -9.96 9.95 5.19
CA PRO A 90 -9.48 10.79 6.29
C PRO A 90 -9.44 10.02 7.63
N TYR A 91 -8.57 9.01 7.73
CA TYR A 91 -8.50 8.03 8.83
C TYR A 91 -8.41 8.68 10.21
N SER A 92 -7.64 9.76 10.34
CA SER A 92 -7.49 10.45 11.62
C SER A 92 -8.77 11.14 12.10
N PHE A 93 -9.73 11.38 11.22
CA PHE A 93 -10.97 12.09 11.52
C PHE A 93 -12.19 11.17 11.56
N TRP A 94 -12.02 9.88 11.29
CA TRP A 94 -13.09 8.91 11.05
C TRP A 94 -14.19 8.93 12.11
N ASP A 95 -13.80 8.95 13.40
CA ASP A 95 -14.73 8.97 14.55
C ASP A 95 -15.64 10.21 14.62
N HIS A 96 -15.37 11.24 13.81
CA HIS A 96 -16.08 12.53 13.81
C HIS A 96 -16.81 12.80 12.49
N LEU A 97 -16.73 11.88 11.54
CA LEU A 97 -17.46 11.96 10.28
C LEU A 97 -18.89 11.50 10.51
N ILE A 98 -19.85 12.31 10.08
CA ILE A 98 -21.28 12.08 10.22
C ILE A 98 -21.87 11.99 8.82
N ALA A 99 -22.63 10.94 8.56
CA ALA A 99 -23.31 10.77 7.28
C ALA A 99 -24.27 11.93 7.00
N GLY A 100 -24.33 12.35 5.74
CA GLY A 100 -25.06 13.52 5.26
C GLY A 100 -24.36 14.86 5.47
N GLU A 101 -23.34 14.93 6.33
CA GLU A 101 -22.61 16.17 6.61
C GLU A 101 -21.53 16.45 5.55
N ARG A 102 -21.25 17.74 5.36
CA ARG A 102 -20.24 18.23 4.42
C ARG A 102 -19.00 18.71 5.16
N TYR A 103 -17.83 18.39 4.61
CA TYR A 103 -16.54 18.76 5.15
C TYR A 103 -15.64 19.40 4.07
N GLU A 104 -14.68 20.22 4.50
CA GLU A 104 -13.56 20.70 3.71
C GLU A 104 -12.26 20.11 4.22
N LEU A 105 -11.53 19.48 3.32
CA LEU A 105 -10.15 19.06 3.55
C LEU A 105 -9.22 20.16 3.08
N PHE A 106 -8.21 20.48 3.89
CA PHE A 106 -7.33 21.62 3.68
C PHE A 106 -5.87 21.29 3.97
N TRP A 107 -4.98 21.61 3.03
CA TRP A 107 -3.54 21.54 3.24
C TRP A 107 -3.01 22.86 3.83
N PRO A 108 -2.49 22.87 5.07
CA PRO A 108 -2.03 24.08 5.74
C PRO A 108 -0.70 24.62 5.20
N GLY A 109 0.01 23.84 4.38
CA GLY A 109 1.40 24.11 4.01
C GLY A 109 2.37 23.49 5.02
N ALA A 110 3.54 23.07 4.55
CA ALA A 110 4.55 22.47 5.41
C ALA A 110 5.98 22.80 4.95
N GLN A 111 6.91 22.78 5.90
CA GLN A 111 8.34 22.75 5.61
C GLN A 111 8.84 21.31 5.73
N TYR A 112 9.45 20.81 4.67
CA TYR A 112 9.80 19.43 4.50
C TYR A 112 11.32 19.23 4.46
N ALA A 113 11.82 18.26 5.23
CA ALA A 113 13.26 18.02 5.38
C ALA A 113 13.72 16.68 4.81
N LEU A 114 12.82 15.73 4.53
CA LEU A 114 13.17 14.40 4.00
C LEU A 114 13.23 14.44 2.47
N TRP A 115 14.21 15.16 1.95
CA TRP A 115 14.43 15.30 0.50
C TRP A 115 15.92 15.45 0.17
N ALA A 116 16.31 15.13 -1.06
CA ALA A 116 17.68 15.31 -1.56
C ALA A 116 17.71 15.54 -3.09
N TRP A 117 18.78 16.13 -3.60
CA TRP A 117 19.03 16.23 -5.05
C TRP A 117 19.73 14.99 -5.59
N GLY A 118 19.35 14.56 -6.79
CA GLY A 118 19.92 13.39 -7.46
C GLY A 118 18.89 12.28 -7.59
N THR A 119 19.37 11.10 -7.95
CA THR A 119 18.55 9.91 -8.16
C THR A 119 18.51 9.04 -6.91
N LEU A 120 17.43 8.25 -6.73
CA LEU A 120 17.33 7.27 -5.63
C LEU A 120 18.57 6.37 -5.57
N ARG A 121 19.07 5.97 -6.74
CA ARG A 121 20.25 5.12 -6.87
C ARG A 121 21.53 5.77 -6.34
N GLU A 122 21.72 7.07 -6.57
CA GLU A 122 22.89 7.80 -6.07
C GLU A 122 22.89 7.92 -4.54
N HIS A 123 21.70 7.92 -3.92
CA HIS A 123 21.51 8.08 -2.48
C HIS A 123 21.32 6.76 -1.72
N TRP A 124 21.54 5.63 -2.36
CA TRP A 124 21.40 4.33 -1.71
C TRP A 124 22.30 4.21 -0.48
N ASP A 125 21.74 3.65 0.59
CA ASP A 125 22.38 3.51 1.91
C ASP A 125 22.76 4.84 2.59
N GLN A 126 22.34 5.98 2.03
CA GLN A 126 22.58 7.29 2.62
C GLN A 126 21.39 7.72 3.47
N GLU A 127 21.68 8.57 4.46
CA GLU A 127 20.65 9.19 5.29
C GLU A 127 20.19 10.50 4.66
N ILE A 128 18.89 10.64 4.46
CA ILE A 128 18.21 11.86 4.04
C ILE A 128 17.54 12.49 5.27
N GLY A 129 17.59 13.81 5.39
CA GLY A 129 16.85 14.53 6.42
C GLY A 129 17.54 15.78 6.94
N VAL A 130 17.17 16.18 8.15
CA VAL A 130 17.64 17.43 8.79
C VAL A 130 19.16 17.52 8.94
N ASN A 131 19.87 16.38 8.92
CA ASN A 131 21.31 16.30 9.06
C ASN A 131 22.09 16.71 7.80
N LEU A 132 21.47 16.65 6.61
CA LEU A 132 22.13 16.96 5.33
C LEU A 132 22.41 18.46 5.09
N ARG A 133 22.05 19.33 6.04
CA ARG A 133 22.18 20.80 5.94
C ARG A 133 21.53 21.42 4.69
N LEU A 134 20.67 20.66 4.01
CA LEU A 134 19.83 21.15 2.92
C LEU A 134 18.78 22.10 3.48
N SER A 135 18.41 23.10 2.67
CA SER A 135 17.25 23.94 3.00
C SER A 135 15.99 23.11 3.01
N ARG A 136 15.01 23.46 3.85
CA ARG A 136 13.74 22.75 3.85
C ARG A 136 12.95 23.09 2.59
N VAL A 137 12.40 22.08 1.93
CA VAL A 137 11.43 22.28 0.84
C VAL A 137 10.15 22.85 1.42
N ILE A 138 9.54 23.78 0.70
CA ILE A 138 8.26 24.36 1.10
C ILE A 138 7.17 23.73 0.24
N ILE A 139 6.23 23.03 0.86
CA ILE A 139 4.98 22.61 0.23
C ILE A 139 3.97 23.72 0.54
N PRO A 140 3.56 24.53 -0.46
CA PRO A 140 2.76 25.71 -0.21
C PRO A 140 1.36 25.35 0.31
N ARG A 141 0.83 26.25 1.15
CA ARG A 141 -0.56 26.22 1.62
C ARG A 141 -1.52 26.41 0.46
N GLY A 142 -2.71 25.80 0.53
CA GLY A 142 -3.86 26.24 -0.26
C GLY A 142 -4.61 25.15 -1.01
N ALA A 143 -4.05 23.94 -1.13
CA ALA A 143 -4.82 22.83 -1.68
C ALA A 143 -6.03 22.54 -0.78
N CYS A 144 -7.23 22.49 -1.36
CA CYS A 144 -8.45 22.16 -0.65
C CYS A 144 -9.43 21.39 -1.55
N CYS A 145 -10.28 20.58 -0.92
CA CYS A 145 -11.42 19.97 -1.56
C CYS A 145 -12.59 19.86 -0.58
N SER A 146 -13.82 19.83 -1.10
CA SER A 146 -15.00 19.50 -0.30
C SER A 146 -15.35 18.03 -0.47
N LEU A 147 -15.76 17.40 0.62
CA LEU A 147 -16.27 16.02 0.62
C LEU A 147 -17.57 15.97 1.43
N THR A 148 -18.48 15.11 1.01
CA THR A 148 -19.73 14.84 1.74
C THR A 148 -19.67 13.40 2.19
N CYS A 149 -19.86 13.16 3.49
CA CYS A 149 -19.95 11.82 4.02
C CYS A 149 -21.31 11.26 3.61
N VAL A 150 -21.33 10.15 2.90
CA VAL A 150 -22.57 9.42 2.59
C VAL A 150 -22.66 8.22 3.51
N GLU A 151 -23.86 7.95 3.99
CA GLU A 151 -24.13 6.69 4.68
C GLU A 151 -23.93 5.59 3.64
N ASP A 152 -23.02 4.67 3.95
CA ASP A 152 -22.78 3.53 3.10
C ASP A 152 -24.03 2.64 3.21
N GLU A 153 -24.96 2.76 2.25
CA GLU A 153 -26.02 1.78 2.04
C GLU A 153 -25.33 0.49 1.61
N GLY A 154 -24.85 -0.23 2.62
CA GLY A 154 -24.00 -1.42 2.60
C GLY A 154 -23.39 -1.69 1.25
N LEU A 155 -22.10 -1.34 1.08
CA LEU A 155 -21.25 -1.76 -0.03
C LEU A 155 -21.87 -2.99 -0.67
N SER A 156 -22.39 -2.82 -1.89
CA SER A 156 -22.36 -3.94 -2.82
C SER A 156 -20.94 -4.47 -2.69
N ILE A 157 -20.84 -5.66 -2.12
CA ILE A 157 -19.62 -6.45 -2.06
C ILE A 157 -19.25 -6.56 -3.53
N SER A 158 -18.48 -5.60 -4.03
CA SER A 158 -17.84 -5.76 -5.31
C SER A 158 -16.95 -6.96 -5.04
N GLU A 159 -17.35 -8.10 -5.60
CA GLU A 159 -16.40 -9.18 -5.81
C GLU A 159 -15.14 -8.51 -6.37
N PRO A 160 -13.96 -8.80 -5.81
CA PRO A 160 -12.74 -8.23 -6.35
C PRO A 160 -12.77 -8.45 -7.86
N ASP A 161 -12.69 -7.36 -8.64
CA ASP A 161 -12.77 -7.40 -10.10
C ASP A 161 -11.65 -8.27 -10.72
N ASP A 162 -10.65 -8.64 -9.91
CA ASP A 162 -9.53 -9.49 -10.31
C ASP A 162 -9.79 -10.97 -9.93
N PRO A 163 -9.98 -11.87 -10.93
CA PRO A 163 -10.12 -13.29 -10.67
C PRO A 163 -8.84 -13.84 -10.02
N ARG A 164 -9.01 -14.79 -9.10
CA ARG A 164 -7.88 -15.55 -8.54
C ARG A 164 -7.10 -16.21 -9.69
N VAL A 165 -5.78 -16.06 -9.70
CA VAL A 165 -4.95 -16.82 -10.64
C VAL A 165 -4.90 -18.27 -10.18
N GLU A 166 -5.56 -19.13 -10.91
CA GLU A 166 -5.69 -20.55 -10.58
C GLU A 166 -4.47 -21.35 -11.04
N LYS A 167 -4.25 -22.49 -10.38
CA LYS A 167 -3.17 -23.42 -10.75
C LYS A 167 -3.23 -23.84 -12.24
N SER A 168 -4.44 -23.96 -12.78
CA SER A 168 -4.69 -24.34 -14.18
C SER A 168 -4.26 -23.28 -15.20
N GLU A 169 -3.95 -22.06 -14.76
CA GLU A 169 -3.48 -20.98 -15.64
C GLU A 169 -1.96 -21.02 -15.85
N ARG A 170 -1.25 -21.94 -15.17
CA ARG A 170 0.18 -22.12 -15.36
C ARG A 170 0.50 -22.60 -16.78
N ILE A 171 1.57 -22.08 -17.34
CA ILE A 171 2.03 -22.42 -18.68
C ILE A 171 3.14 -23.48 -18.58
N PRO A 172 3.02 -24.63 -19.27
CA PRO A 172 4.09 -25.63 -19.28
C PRO A 172 5.43 -25.03 -19.74
N GLY A 173 6.50 -25.38 -19.03
CA GLY A 173 7.86 -24.89 -19.28
C GLY A 173 8.20 -23.55 -18.61
N THR A 174 7.26 -22.84 -17.97
CA THR A 174 7.57 -21.63 -17.19
C THR A 174 8.00 -21.98 -15.77
N PRO A 175 8.71 -21.07 -15.07
CA PRO A 175 9.09 -21.27 -13.67
C PRO A 175 7.89 -21.58 -12.78
N TYR A 176 8.00 -22.64 -12.00
CA TYR A 176 7.07 -22.99 -10.94
C TYR A 176 7.50 -22.29 -9.67
N ILE A 177 6.65 -21.40 -9.16
CA ILE A 177 6.88 -20.74 -7.87
C ILE A 177 5.76 -21.10 -6.90
N SER A 178 6.14 -21.53 -5.69
CA SER A 178 5.23 -21.73 -4.57
C SER A 178 5.36 -20.61 -3.55
N VAL A 179 4.23 -20.25 -2.94
CA VAL A 179 4.16 -19.26 -1.85
C VAL A 179 3.55 -19.94 -0.63
N PHE A 180 4.26 -19.90 0.49
CA PHE A 180 3.81 -20.41 1.76
C PHE A 180 3.77 -19.29 2.81
N LEU A 181 2.73 -19.27 3.63
CA LEU A 181 2.50 -18.25 4.63
C LEU A 181 2.56 -18.86 6.03
N GLU A 182 3.42 -18.31 6.87
CA GLU A 182 3.48 -18.63 8.30
C GLU A 182 3.09 -17.40 9.10
N SER A 183 2.12 -17.54 9.98
CA SER A 183 1.75 -16.47 10.91
C SER A 183 1.46 -17.04 12.30
N PRO A 184 1.69 -16.24 13.35
CA PRO A 184 1.12 -16.55 14.66
C PRO A 184 -0.41 -16.68 14.57
N SER A 185 -0.99 -17.50 15.44
CA SER A 185 -2.44 -17.76 15.47
C SER A 185 -3.26 -16.70 16.19
N ALA A 186 -2.60 -15.72 16.83
CA ALA A 186 -3.25 -14.65 17.56
C ALA A 186 -2.48 -13.32 17.40
N ILE A 187 -3.22 -12.21 17.40
CA ILE A 187 -2.68 -10.84 17.40
C ILE A 187 -3.13 -10.12 18.66
N SER A 188 -2.20 -9.42 19.32
CA SER A 188 -2.51 -8.50 20.42
C SER A 188 -2.89 -7.12 19.88
N LYS A 189 -3.75 -6.39 20.60
CA LYS A 189 -4.06 -4.99 20.27
C LYS A 189 -2.84 -4.07 20.31
N THR A 190 -1.80 -4.44 21.05
CA THR A 190 -0.61 -3.60 21.28
C THR A 190 0.58 -3.99 20.41
N GLU A 191 0.53 -5.13 19.73
CA GLU A 191 1.66 -5.69 18.99
C GLU A 191 1.34 -5.82 17.51
N ARG A 192 2.39 -5.84 16.69
CA ARG A 192 2.24 -6.16 15.26
C ARG A 192 2.43 -7.66 15.07
N LEU A 193 1.52 -8.26 14.32
CA LEU A 193 1.65 -9.61 13.80
C LEU A 193 2.69 -9.60 12.67
N HIS A 194 3.65 -10.51 12.73
CA HIS A 194 4.61 -10.72 11.65
C HIS A 194 4.24 -12.00 10.90
N ILE A 195 3.89 -11.85 9.64
CA ILE A 195 3.64 -12.94 8.71
C ILE A 195 4.91 -13.17 7.91
N ILE A 196 5.38 -14.40 7.88
CA ILE A 196 6.52 -14.83 7.06
C ILE A 196 5.94 -15.36 5.75
N VAL A 197 6.41 -14.78 4.64
CA VAL A 197 6.07 -15.21 3.28
C VAL A 197 7.30 -15.92 2.73
N ASN A 198 7.16 -17.20 2.46
CA ASN A 198 8.21 -18.05 1.93
C ASN A 198 7.92 -18.33 0.45
N ILE A 199 8.79 -17.87 -0.44
CA ILE A 199 8.61 -17.91 -1.89
C ILE A 199 9.68 -18.84 -2.44
N THR A 200 9.29 -19.98 -2.99
CA THR A 200 10.23 -21.02 -3.44
C THR A 200 10.12 -21.21 -4.94
N TYR A 201 11.26 -21.27 -5.64
CA TYR A 201 11.31 -21.66 -7.04
C TYR A 201 11.49 -23.19 -7.12
N ASP A 202 10.45 -23.95 -7.45
CA ASP A 202 10.48 -25.42 -7.39
C ASP A 202 10.92 -26.10 -8.70
N GLY A 203 11.29 -25.31 -9.73
CA GLY A 203 11.69 -25.82 -11.04
C GLY A 203 10.73 -25.37 -12.15
N LEU A 204 10.52 -26.19 -13.17
CA LEU A 204 9.64 -25.84 -14.30
C LEU A 204 8.24 -26.42 -14.10
N THR A 205 7.25 -25.81 -14.73
CA THR A 205 5.88 -26.32 -14.75
C THR A 205 5.75 -27.40 -15.83
N ASN A 206 5.11 -28.52 -15.53
CA ASN A 206 4.76 -29.55 -16.52
C ASN A 206 3.32 -29.36 -17.08
N GLU A 207 2.89 -30.27 -17.96
CA GLU A 207 1.53 -30.27 -18.54
C GLU A 207 0.41 -30.40 -17.49
N ASP A 208 0.70 -30.99 -16.32
CA ASP A 208 -0.23 -31.14 -15.20
C ASP A 208 -0.22 -29.95 -14.23
N CYS A 209 0.47 -28.86 -14.59
CA CYS A 209 0.67 -27.67 -13.76
C CYS A 209 1.44 -27.93 -12.45
N GLU A 210 2.23 -29.01 -12.39
CA GLU A 210 3.09 -29.42 -11.27
C GLU A 210 4.56 -29.08 -11.50
N ALA A 211 5.33 -29.04 -10.42
CA ALA A 211 6.76 -28.77 -10.46
C ALA A 211 7.55 -29.98 -10.97
N ILE A 212 8.45 -29.74 -11.92
CA ILE A 212 9.47 -30.69 -12.37
C ILE A 212 10.86 -30.08 -12.25
N TYR A 213 11.78 -30.84 -11.64
CA TYR A 213 13.15 -30.39 -11.39
C TYR A 213 14.10 -30.57 -12.58
N ALA A 214 13.75 -31.43 -13.53
CA ALA A 214 14.62 -31.78 -14.63
C ALA A 214 14.90 -30.53 -15.50
N ASP A 215 16.18 -30.27 -15.76
CA ASP A 215 16.68 -29.19 -16.62
C ASP A 215 16.34 -27.75 -16.17
N ALA A 216 15.86 -27.57 -14.93
CA ALA A 216 15.58 -26.26 -14.36
C ALA A 216 16.87 -25.45 -14.18
N LYS A 217 16.90 -24.25 -14.76
CA LYS A 217 18.01 -23.28 -14.63
C LYS A 217 17.68 -22.24 -13.56
N PRO A 218 18.70 -21.54 -13.02
CA PRO A 218 18.45 -20.39 -12.16
C PRO A 218 17.61 -19.34 -12.90
N ILE A 219 16.70 -18.70 -12.17
CA ILE A 219 15.87 -17.61 -12.68
C ILE A 219 16.24 -16.31 -11.98
N ILE A 220 15.96 -15.20 -12.63
CA ILE A 220 15.94 -13.88 -12.01
C ILE A 220 14.50 -13.41 -12.10
N ILE A 221 13.91 -13.06 -10.97
CA ILE A 221 12.51 -12.60 -10.89
C ILE A 221 12.42 -11.23 -10.24
N HIS A 222 11.46 -10.44 -10.68
CA HIS A 222 11.03 -9.27 -9.95
C HIS A 222 10.16 -9.70 -8.75
N ASP A 223 10.44 -9.23 -7.53
CA ASP A 223 9.75 -9.72 -6.33
C ASP A 223 8.45 -8.95 -5.99
N TYR A 224 8.08 -7.96 -6.81
CA TYR A 224 6.86 -7.15 -6.67
C TYR A 224 5.55 -7.93 -6.67
N PRO A 225 5.38 -9.02 -7.43
CA PRO A 225 4.17 -9.83 -7.33
C PRO A 225 4.00 -10.46 -5.94
N PHE A 226 5.03 -10.48 -5.10
CA PHE A 226 4.96 -10.88 -3.69
C PHE A 226 4.95 -9.68 -2.73
N SER A 227 4.55 -8.51 -3.23
CA SER A 227 4.22 -7.32 -2.44
C SER A 227 2.74 -7.34 -2.01
N ARG A 228 2.32 -6.34 -1.22
CA ARG A 228 1.00 -6.29 -0.57
C ARG A 228 -0.16 -6.42 -1.56
N ASP A 229 0.02 -5.98 -2.80
CA ASP A 229 -1.01 -5.87 -3.83
C ASP A 229 -1.64 -7.22 -4.23
N ASN A 230 -0.89 -8.32 -4.08
CA ASN A 230 -1.37 -9.67 -4.41
C ASN A 230 -1.76 -10.50 -3.19
N PHE A 231 -1.90 -9.88 -2.01
CA PHE A 231 -2.45 -10.52 -0.83
C PHE A 231 -3.85 -9.98 -0.52
N ARG A 232 -4.67 -10.80 0.14
CA ARG A 232 -5.98 -10.41 0.67
C ARG A 232 -6.09 -10.82 2.12
N LEU A 233 -6.56 -9.92 2.97
CA LEU A 233 -7.06 -10.24 4.29
C LEU A 233 -8.58 -10.39 4.21
N GLN A 234 -9.08 -11.44 4.82
CA GLN A 234 -10.50 -11.75 4.91
C GLN A 234 -10.84 -11.93 6.39
N ARG A 235 -12.07 -11.60 6.75
CA ARG A 235 -12.56 -11.65 8.13
C ARG A 235 -13.77 -12.55 8.24
N ARG A 236 -13.86 -13.21 9.38
CA ARG A 236 -15.05 -13.89 9.88
C ARG A 236 -15.35 -13.39 11.29
N CYS A 237 -16.54 -12.81 11.49
CA CYS A 237 -16.94 -12.24 12.77
C CYS A 237 -17.20 -13.31 13.84
N HIS A 238 -16.99 -12.96 15.10
CA HIS A 238 -17.07 -13.88 16.24
C HIS A 238 -18.49 -14.39 16.58
N ASP A 239 -19.51 -13.67 16.13
CA ASP A 239 -20.94 -13.87 16.41
C ASP A 239 -21.62 -14.63 15.27
N TYR A 240 -20.81 -15.17 14.37
CA TYR A 240 -21.23 -16.07 13.32
C TYR A 240 -21.86 -17.34 13.93
N ASP A 241 -23.16 -17.51 13.71
CA ASP A 241 -23.94 -18.68 14.14
C ASP A 241 -24.10 -19.67 12.96
N PRO A 242 -23.34 -20.79 12.93
CA PRO A 242 -23.42 -21.78 11.86
C PRO A 242 -24.77 -22.54 11.82
N LEU A 243 -25.65 -22.38 12.82
CA LEU A 243 -26.96 -23.05 12.87
C LEU A 243 -28.10 -22.19 12.29
N LYS A 244 -27.85 -20.91 11.99
CA LYS A 244 -28.87 -19.98 11.45
C LYS A 244 -28.85 -19.81 9.93
N ASN A 245 -27.77 -20.22 9.27
CA ASN A 245 -27.65 -20.15 7.82
C ASN A 245 -27.86 -21.55 7.23
N SER A 246 -28.75 -21.66 6.25
CA SER A 246 -29.10 -22.90 5.57
C SER A 246 -27.88 -23.54 4.89
N ASP A 247 -27.90 -24.87 4.73
CA ASP A 247 -26.87 -25.67 4.04
C ASP A 247 -26.51 -25.16 2.61
N ASP A 248 -27.32 -24.26 2.03
CA ASP A 248 -27.10 -23.64 0.72
C ASP A 248 -26.15 -22.41 0.73
N ASP A 249 -25.77 -21.87 1.90
CA ASP A 249 -24.87 -20.72 2.01
C ASP A 249 -23.67 -21.06 2.93
N PRO A 250 -22.50 -21.46 2.37
CA PRO A 250 -21.34 -21.81 3.18
C PRO A 250 -20.85 -20.62 4.02
N PRO A 251 -20.14 -20.86 5.14
CA PRO A 251 -19.67 -19.81 6.05
C PRO A 251 -18.90 -18.72 5.29
N GLN A 252 -19.54 -17.58 5.07
CA GLN A 252 -18.98 -16.51 4.24
C GLN A 252 -17.81 -15.84 4.95
N TRP A 253 -16.60 -16.25 4.57
CA TRP A 253 -15.42 -15.40 4.72
C TRP A 253 -15.69 -14.12 3.95
N LYS A 254 -15.80 -13.00 4.66
CA LYS A 254 -15.96 -11.71 4.00
C LYS A 254 -14.56 -11.21 3.64
N SER A 255 -14.30 -11.05 2.34
CA SER A 255 -13.10 -10.37 1.88
C SER A 255 -13.09 -8.96 2.45
N TYR A 256 -11.98 -8.60 3.10
CA TYR A 256 -11.82 -7.30 3.76
C TYR A 256 -10.73 -6.44 3.08
N PHE A 257 -10.23 -6.82 1.88
CA PHE A 257 -9.18 -6.03 1.23
C PHE A 257 -9.76 -4.98 0.27
N ASP A 258 -9.50 -3.69 0.50
CA ASP A 258 -8.22 -2.93 0.60
C ASP A 258 -7.73 -2.42 -0.77
N ASP A 259 -8.67 -1.90 -1.58
CA ASP A 259 -8.36 -0.90 -2.61
C ASP A 259 -8.05 0.48 -2.01
N GLU A 260 -8.18 0.63 -0.68
CA GLU A 260 -8.11 1.93 0.00
C GLU A 260 -6.71 2.28 0.51
N ARG A 261 -5.87 1.28 0.79
CA ARG A 261 -4.40 1.39 0.92
C ARG A 261 -3.66 0.73 -0.24
N ASN A 262 -4.36 0.45 -1.34
CA ASN A 262 -3.72 -0.04 -2.54
C ASN A 262 -2.88 1.09 -3.14
N GLU A 263 -1.57 1.03 -2.90
CA GLU A 263 -0.56 1.81 -3.61
C GLU A 263 -0.53 1.42 -5.11
N GLY A 264 -1.19 0.31 -5.48
CA GLY A 264 -1.30 -0.29 -6.81
C GLY A 264 -2.16 0.42 -7.86
N TRP A 265 -2.47 1.71 -7.71
CA TRP A 265 -2.81 2.56 -8.86
C TRP A 265 -1.79 3.68 -9.03
N MET A 266 -0.52 3.27 -9.05
CA MET A 266 0.56 3.93 -9.76
C MET A 266 0.30 3.90 -11.28
N ILE A 267 -0.75 4.59 -11.75
CA ILE A 267 -0.78 4.97 -13.18
C ILE A 267 0.17 6.14 -13.31
N VAL A 268 1.45 5.81 -13.42
CA VAL A 268 2.49 6.73 -13.82
C VAL A 268 2.61 6.63 -15.33
N GLU A 269 2.22 7.68 -16.05
CA GLU A 269 2.77 7.95 -17.39
C GLU A 269 4.25 8.35 -17.23
N GLU A 270 5.03 7.49 -16.58
CA GLU A 270 6.46 7.64 -16.44
C GLU A 270 7.14 7.05 -17.69
N PRO A 271 8.23 7.67 -18.16
CA PRO A 271 9.04 7.07 -19.20
C PRO A 271 9.64 5.75 -18.70
N ASP A 272 9.78 4.77 -19.58
CA ASP A 272 10.45 3.50 -19.26
C ASP A 272 11.80 3.76 -18.56
N VAL A 273 11.93 3.27 -17.32
CA VAL A 273 13.17 3.40 -16.55
C VAL A 273 14.03 2.17 -16.80
N GLU A 274 15.24 2.37 -17.31
CA GLU A 274 16.21 1.28 -17.47
C GLU A 274 16.69 0.82 -16.09
N VAL A 275 16.26 -0.38 -15.69
CA VAL A 275 16.67 -1.03 -14.43
C VAL A 275 17.76 -2.07 -14.68
N ASN A 276 18.72 -2.17 -13.74
CA ASN A 276 19.76 -3.19 -13.84
C ASN A 276 19.30 -4.48 -13.13
N VAL A 277 19.23 -5.59 -13.87
CA VAL A 277 18.83 -6.91 -13.35
C VAL A 277 19.76 -7.47 -12.26
N THR A 278 20.96 -6.90 -12.08
CA THR A 278 21.83 -7.24 -10.96
C THR A 278 21.52 -6.46 -9.69
N ASP A 279 20.56 -5.51 -9.74
CA ASP A 279 20.10 -4.78 -8.57
C ASP A 279 19.25 -5.71 -7.71
N SER A 280 19.86 -6.13 -6.60
CA SER A 280 19.25 -7.07 -5.66
C SER A 280 17.97 -6.56 -5.02
N MET A 281 17.61 -5.28 -5.17
CA MET A 281 16.38 -4.78 -4.57
C MET A 281 15.13 -5.15 -5.35
N PHE A 282 15.20 -5.09 -6.67
CA PHE A 282 14.08 -5.41 -7.57
C PHE A 282 14.10 -6.87 -7.95
N PHE A 283 15.31 -7.39 -8.17
CA PHE A 283 15.53 -8.66 -8.78
C PHE A 283 16.16 -9.64 -7.81
N ARG A 284 15.62 -10.86 -7.79
CA ARG A 284 16.14 -11.97 -7.00
C ARG A 284 16.52 -13.10 -7.93
N SER A 285 17.77 -13.53 -7.83
CA SER A 285 18.19 -14.79 -8.45
C SER A 285 17.78 -15.93 -7.54
N LEU A 286 17.11 -16.94 -8.08
CA LEU A 286 16.75 -18.16 -7.36
C LEU A 286 17.27 -19.39 -8.11
N GLN A 287 17.94 -20.28 -7.39
CA GLN A 287 18.21 -21.65 -7.83
C GLN A 287 16.95 -22.51 -7.68
N PRO A 288 16.78 -23.57 -8.49
CA PRO A 288 15.74 -24.55 -8.22
C PRO A 288 15.86 -25.10 -6.79
N GLY A 289 14.79 -24.99 -6.01
CA GLY A 289 14.70 -25.32 -4.59
C GLY A 289 15.06 -24.19 -3.63
N GLU A 290 15.52 -23.06 -4.14
CA GLU A 290 15.86 -21.91 -3.30
C GLU A 290 14.59 -21.14 -2.90
N SER A 291 14.61 -20.70 -1.66
CA SER A 291 13.52 -19.95 -1.04
C SER A 291 13.96 -18.54 -0.68
N LEU A 292 13.14 -17.56 -1.06
CA LEU A 292 13.20 -16.19 -0.58
C LEU A 292 12.22 -16.00 0.57
N ILE A 293 12.67 -15.36 1.64
CA ILE A 293 11.82 -15.04 2.78
C ILE A 293 11.51 -13.55 2.81
N ARG A 294 10.22 -13.21 2.81
CA ARG A 294 9.69 -11.87 3.07
C ARG A 294 8.94 -11.82 4.39
N ARG A 295 8.91 -10.64 5.01
CA ARG A 295 8.19 -10.39 6.27
C ARG A 295 7.15 -9.31 6.05
N VAL A 296 5.89 -9.65 6.25
CA VAL A 296 4.78 -8.70 6.28
C VAL A 296 4.44 -8.42 7.74
N SER A 297 4.19 -7.16 8.07
CA SER A 297 3.82 -6.76 9.43
C SER A 297 2.43 -6.14 9.42
N LEU A 298 1.47 -6.75 10.12
CA LEU A 298 0.11 -6.26 10.30
C LEU A 298 -0.10 -5.80 11.75
N GLY A 299 -0.58 -4.58 11.96
CA GLY A 299 -1.00 -4.06 13.25
C GLY A 299 -2.52 -4.15 13.42
N PHE A 300 -3.00 -3.89 14.64
CA PHE A 300 -4.45 -3.82 14.92
C PHE A 300 -5.16 -2.74 14.07
N THR A 301 -4.47 -1.67 13.69
CA THR A 301 -4.97 -0.62 12.78
C THR A 301 -5.10 -1.06 11.32
N ASP A 302 -4.59 -2.24 10.98
CA ASP A 302 -4.67 -2.83 9.64
C ASP A 302 -5.86 -3.81 9.54
N LEU A 303 -6.58 -4.02 10.66
CA LEU A 303 -7.81 -4.80 10.76
C LEU A 303 -9.04 -3.90 10.63
N HIS A 304 -10.22 -4.49 10.42
CA HIS A 304 -11.48 -3.74 10.35
C HIS A 304 -11.72 -2.93 11.64
N THR A 305 -12.27 -1.72 11.52
CA THR A 305 -12.39 -0.76 12.63
C THR A 305 -13.25 -1.25 13.79
N ASP A 306 -14.27 -2.05 13.50
CA ASP A 306 -15.13 -2.71 14.50
C ASP A 306 -14.58 -4.08 14.97
N THR A 307 -13.31 -4.41 14.72
CA THR A 307 -12.71 -5.68 15.14
C THR A 307 -12.86 -5.89 16.64
N VAL A 308 -13.43 -7.03 17.00
CA VAL A 308 -13.61 -7.46 18.39
C VAL A 308 -12.79 -8.71 18.70
N VAL A 309 -12.54 -8.92 19.99
CA VAL A 309 -11.85 -10.13 20.44
C VAL A 309 -12.72 -11.34 20.12
N GLY A 310 -12.17 -12.28 19.35
CA GLY A 310 -12.88 -13.47 18.88
C GLY A 310 -13.05 -13.53 17.36
N ASP A 311 -12.88 -12.40 16.66
CA ASP A 311 -12.89 -12.39 15.20
C ASP A 311 -11.73 -13.22 14.63
N THR A 312 -12.00 -13.92 13.54
CA THR A 312 -10.99 -14.70 12.81
C THR A 312 -10.61 -13.97 11.53
N TYR A 313 -9.32 -13.85 11.28
CA TYR A 313 -8.79 -13.29 10.04
C TYR A 313 -8.01 -14.35 9.25
N ARG A 314 -8.06 -14.24 7.92
CA ARG A 314 -7.30 -15.07 6.97
C ARG A 314 -6.53 -14.17 6.02
N TYR A 315 -5.20 -14.30 6.01
CA TYR A 315 -4.33 -13.62 5.05
C TYR A 315 -3.94 -14.62 3.95
N GLU A 316 -4.28 -14.34 2.70
CA GLU A 316 -4.18 -15.25 1.57
C GLU A 316 -3.41 -14.59 0.42
N TYR A 317 -2.52 -15.33 -0.23
CA TYR A 317 -1.93 -14.91 -1.49
C TYR A 317 -2.93 -15.18 -2.62
N TRP A 318 -3.28 -14.16 -3.39
CA TRP A 318 -4.35 -14.20 -4.39
C TRP A 318 -3.86 -14.50 -5.82
N GLY A 319 -2.55 -14.67 -5.98
CA GLY A 319 -1.90 -14.88 -7.27
C GLY A 319 -1.41 -13.57 -7.88
N GLY A 320 -0.53 -13.70 -8.87
CA GLY A 320 0.07 -12.59 -9.59
C GLY A 320 0.87 -13.11 -10.77
N CYS A 321 1.03 -12.28 -11.81
CA CYS A 321 1.91 -12.58 -12.93
C CYS A 321 3.31 -12.04 -12.65
N ILE A 322 4.33 -12.80 -13.02
CA ILE A 322 5.74 -12.40 -12.98
C ILE A 322 6.16 -12.29 -14.43
N ASP A 323 6.58 -11.11 -14.88
CA ASP A 323 7.08 -10.88 -16.23
C ASP A 323 8.60 -11.08 -16.35
#